data_AF-A0A850NNN3-F1
#
_entry.id   AF-A0A850NNN3-F1
#
_cell.length_a   1.000
_cell.length_b   1.000
_cell.length_c   1.000
_cell.angle_alpha   90.00
_cell.angle_beta   90.00
_cell.angle_gamma   90.00
#
_symmetry.space_group_name_H-M   'P 1'
#
loop_
_entity.id
_entity.type
_entity.pdbx_description
1 polymer ?
#
loop_
_entity_poly.entity_id
_entity_poly.type
_entity_poly.pdbx_seq_one_letter_code
_entity_poly.pdbx_strand_id
1 'polypeptide(L)'
;MAAHLRRSLAGVRVIEADARDLPALLAAEGSPPLGALICGIPLVLLPKAAQARFIDTMRALAPALMRRRGFLHYSYCATSPLPMRAHRLAGRREFWTPLNFPPASVWRYRDVA
;
A
#
# COMPACT_ATOMS: atom_id res chain seq x y z
N MET A 1 12.96 12.49 7.85
CA MET A 1 11.50 12.30 7.94
C MET A 1 11.10 11.46 9.15
N ALA A 2 11.59 10.23 9.30
CA ALA A 2 11.15 9.31 10.36
C ALA A 2 11.29 9.87 11.79
N ALA A 3 12.40 10.56 12.09
CA ALA A 3 12.59 11.20 13.40
C ALA A 3 11.52 12.27 13.71
N HIS A 4 11.03 13.00 12.70
CA HIS A 4 9.94 13.95 12.89
C HIS A 4 8.64 13.20 13.22
N LEU A 5 8.29 12.17 12.45
CA LEU A 5 7.09 11.35 12.67
C LEU A 5 7.07 10.71 14.07
N ARG A 6 8.20 10.16 14.53
CA ARG A 6 8.33 9.59 15.89
C ARG A 6 8.05 10.61 16.98
N ARG A 7 8.45 11.87 16.77
CA ARG A 7 8.21 12.95 17.73
C ARG A 7 6.80 13.51 17.65
N SER A 8 6.22 13.62 16.47
CA SER A 8 4.93 14.29 16.26
C SER A 8 3.72 13.37 16.41
N LEU A 9 3.89 12.06 16.25
CA LEU A 9 2.80 11.07 16.30
C LEU A 9 2.97 10.12 17.49
N ALA A 10 2.55 10.56 18.68
CA ALA A 10 2.56 9.73 19.87
C ALA A 10 1.76 8.43 19.66
N GLY A 11 2.32 7.29 20.06
CA GLY A 11 1.71 5.97 19.90
C GLY A 11 1.86 5.33 18.52
N VAL A 12 2.47 6.02 17.54
CA VAL A 12 2.75 5.44 16.21
C VAL A 12 4.13 4.78 16.21
N ARG A 13 4.16 3.50 15.81
CA ARG A 13 5.41 2.79 15.51
C ARG A 13 5.92 3.21 14.13
N VAL A 14 7.09 3.84 14.09
CA VAL A 14 7.73 4.26 12.84
C VAL A 14 8.99 3.42 12.59
N ILE A 15 8.95 2.64 11.52
CA ILE A 15 10.07 1.83 11.03
C ILE A 15 10.71 2.58 9.86
N GLU A 16 12.01 2.85 9.95
CA GLU A 16 12.79 3.52 8.91
C GLU A 16 13.67 2.48 8.24
N ALA A 17 13.22 1.95 7.10
CA ALA A 17 13.88 0.88 6.37
C ALA A 17 13.38 0.83 4.92
N ASP A 18 13.97 -0.04 4.10
CA ASP A 18 13.49 -0.29 2.75
C ASP A 18 12.20 -1.12 2.77
N ALA A 19 11.12 -0.58 2.19
CA ALA A 19 9.83 -1.26 2.11
C ALA A 19 9.87 -2.55 1.27
N ARG A 20 10.91 -2.77 0.46
CA ARG A 20 11.13 -4.04 -0.27
C ARG A 20 11.39 -5.21 0.66
N ASP A 21 11.85 -4.94 1.88
CA ASP A 21 12.20 -5.94 2.91
C ASP A 21 11.08 -6.10 3.96
N LEU A 22 9.86 -5.65 3.65
CA LEU A 22 8.70 -5.67 4.56
C LEU A 22 8.51 -6.98 5.34
N PRO A 23 8.69 -8.19 4.76
CA PRO A 23 8.57 -9.43 5.53
C PRO A 23 9.56 -9.52 6.69
N ALA A 24 10.83 -9.22 6.45
CA ALA A 24 11.86 -9.25 7.49
C ALA A 24 11.62 -8.16 8.54
N LEU A 25 11.16 -6.98 8.12
CA LEU A 25 10.84 -5.88 9.01
C LEU A 25 9.68 -6.21 9.95
N LEU A 26 8.60 -6.82 9.44
CA LEU A 26 7.49 -7.25 10.29
C LEU A 26 7.86 -8.40 11.21
N ALA A 27 8.71 -9.33 10.74
CA ALA A 27 9.21 -10.42 11.57
C ALA A 27 10.00 -9.89 12.78
N ALA A 28 10.85 -8.88 12.58
CA ALA A 28 11.60 -8.21 13.64
C ALA A 28 10.69 -7.51 14.67
N GLU A 29 9.48 -7.11 14.26
CA GLU A 29 8.46 -6.51 15.13
C GLU A 29 7.50 -7.54 15.75
N GLY A 30 7.79 -8.84 15.63
CA GLY A 30 6.97 -9.92 16.20
C GLY A 30 5.74 -10.29 15.37
N SER A 31 5.70 -9.92 14.08
CA SER A 31 4.61 -10.23 13.14
C SER A 31 3.21 -9.87 13.67
N PRO A 32 2.95 -8.60 14.00
CA PRO A 32 1.66 -8.19 14.57
C PRO A 32 0.51 -8.43 13.57
N PRO A 33 -0.71 -8.68 14.07
CA PRO A 33 -1.87 -8.86 13.21
C PRO A 33 -2.15 -7.60 12.38
N LEU A 34 -2.37 -7.77 11.08
CA LEU A 34 -2.60 -6.68 10.14
C LEU A 34 -4.10 -6.42 9.91
N GLY A 35 -4.59 -5.27 10.36
CA GLY A 35 -5.99 -4.86 10.17
C GLY A 35 -6.27 -4.07 8.88
N ALA A 36 -5.25 -3.38 8.35
CA ALA A 36 -5.33 -2.58 7.13
C ALA A 36 -3.94 -2.44 6.48
N LEU A 37 -3.93 -2.26 5.16
CA LEU A 37 -2.73 -1.96 4.38
C LEU A 37 -2.94 -0.66 3.62
N ILE A 38 -2.01 0.27 3.76
CA ILE A 38 -2.00 1.56 3.05
C ILE A 38 -0.63 1.71 2.41
N CYS A 39 -0.61 1.86 1.08
CA CYS A 39 0.60 2.05 0.30
C CYS A 39 0.66 3.50 -0.20
N GLY A 40 1.70 4.23 0.22
CA GLY A 40 2.02 5.56 -0.28
C GLY A 40 3.15 5.57 -1.33
N ILE A 41 3.73 4.40 -1.64
CA ILE A 41 4.77 4.29 -2.67
C ILE A 41 4.14 4.60 -4.02
N PRO A 42 4.76 5.42 -4.89
CA PRO A 42 4.25 5.71 -6.22
C PRO A 42 4.45 4.51 -7.16
N LEU A 43 3.73 3.40 -6.90
CA LEU A 43 3.90 2.14 -7.62
C LEU A 43 3.73 2.29 -9.15
N VAL A 44 2.95 3.26 -9.61
CA VAL A 44 2.78 3.58 -11.04
C VAL A 44 4.10 3.90 -11.75
N LEU A 45 5.08 4.45 -11.03
CA LEU A 45 6.39 4.81 -11.56
C LEU A 45 7.36 3.62 -11.60
N LEU A 46 6.99 2.48 -10.99
CA LEU A 46 7.84 1.30 -10.94
C LEU A 46 7.59 0.38 -12.15
N PRO A 47 8.61 -0.36 -12.62
CA PRO A 47 8.41 -1.45 -13.58
C PRO A 47 7.39 -2.48 -13.07
N LYS A 48 6.67 -3.14 -13.99
CA LYS A 48 5.60 -4.11 -13.63
C LYS A 48 6.07 -5.21 -12.68
N ALA A 49 7.30 -5.71 -12.87
CA ALA A 49 7.89 -6.71 -11.97
C ALA A 49 8.08 -6.18 -10.54
N ALA A 50 8.50 -4.92 -10.39
CA ALA A 50 8.64 -4.29 -9.08
C ALA A 50 7.27 -4.02 -8.43
N GLN A 51 6.27 -3.62 -9.21
CA GLN A 51 4.88 -3.51 -8.73
C GLN A 51 4.37 -4.86 -8.20
N ALA A 52 4.54 -5.92 -9.00
CA ALA A 52 4.12 -7.27 -8.65
C ALA A 52 4.77 -7.73 -7.33
N ARG A 53 6.08 -7.51 -7.17
CA ARG A 53 6.78 -7.83 -5.91
C ARG A 53 6.11 -7.22 -4.68
N PHE A 54 5.76 -5.93 -4.72
CA PHE A 54 5.08 -5.28 -3.57
C PHE A 54 3.70 -5.90 -3.31
N ILE A 55 2.92 -6.14 -4.37
CA ILE A 55 1.58 -6.73 -4.26
C ILE A 55 1.66 -8.18 -3.72
N ASP A 56 2.60 -8.97 -4.22
CA ASP A 56 2.82 -10.35 -3.81
C ASP A 56 3.30 -10.42 -2.36
N THR A 57 4.17 -9.50 -1.94
CA THR A 57 4.57 -9.35 -0.53
C THR A 57 3.35 -9.04 0.36
N MET A 58 2.48 -8.11 -0.03
CA MET A 58 1.25 -7.82 0.72
C MET A 58 0.31 -9.04 0.79
N ARG A 59 0.21 -9.80 -0.31
CA ARG A 59 -0.58 -11.03 -0.39
C ARG A 59 -0.04 -12.12 0.52
N ALA A 60 1.27 -12.30 0.58
CA ALA A 60 1.92 -13.27 1.45
C ALA A 60 1.75 -12.92 2.93
N LEU A 61 1.87 -11.63 3.28
CA LEU A 61 1.78 -11.17 4.67
C LEU A 61 0.34 -11.12 5.19
N ALA A 62 -0.64 -10.84 4.34
CA ALA A 62 -2.02 -10.63 4.76
C ALA A 62 -3.04 -11.20 3.77
N PRO A 63 -3.03 -12.52 3.49
CA PRO A 63 -3.86 -13.12 2.44
C PRO A 63 -5.36 -12.93 2.67
N ALA A 64 -5.82 -13.14 3.91
CA ALA A 64 -7.22 -12.92 4.27
C ALA A 64 -7.64 -11.45 4.13
N LEU A 65 -6.75 -10.52 4.46
CA LEU A 65 -6.99 -9.09 4.33
C LEU A 65 -7.06 -8.69 2.85
N MET A 66 -6.13 -9.17 2.03
CA MET A 66 -6.07 -8.90 0.58
C MET A 66 -7.32 -9.38 -0.16
N ARG A 67 -7.89 -10.52 0.25
CA ARG A 67 -9.17 -11.01 -0.29
C ARG A 67 -10.39 -10.21 0.18
N ARG A 68 -10.47 -9.88 1.47
CA ARG A 68 -11.68 -9.29 2.08
C ARG A 68 -11.74 -7.76 1.92
N ARG A 69 -10.63 -7.07 2.19
CA ARG A 69 -10.55 -5.60 2.26
C ARG A 69 -9.57 -5.01 1.26
N GLY A 70 -8.58 -5.78 0.81
CA GLY A 70 -7.51 -5.28 -0.05
C GLY A 70 -6.58 -4.30 0.67
N PHE A 71 -5.79 -3.59 -0.12
CA PHE A 71 -4.99 -2.45 0.31
C PHE A 71 -5.50 -1.14 -0.28
N LEU A 72 -5.21 -0.03 0.39
CA LEU A 72 -5.42 1.31 -0.12
C LEU A 72 -4.14 1.83 -0.79
N HIS A 73 -4.27 2.43 -1.95
CA HIS A 73 -3.18 3.06 -2.68
C HIS A 73 -3.52 4.52 -2.91
N TYR A 74 -2.68 5.39 -2.38
CA TYR A 74 -2.75 6.82 -2.66
C TYR A 74 -1.99 7.13 -3.95
N SER A 75 -2.60 7.87 -4.87
CA SER A 75 -2.00 8.25 -6.14
C SER A 75 -2.55 9.58 -6.66
N TYR A 76 -1.76 10.27 -7.48
CA TYR A 76 -2.18 11.48 -8.20
C TYR A 76 -2.77 11.19 -9.59
N CYS A 77 -2.94 9.91 -9.95
CA CYS A 77 -3.58 9.53 -11.21
C CYS A 77 -5.10 9.76 -11.16
N ALA A 78 -5.65 10.30 -12.24
CA ALA A 78 -7.10 10.43 -12.44
C ALA A 78 -7.79 9.07 -12.63
N THR A 79 -7.08 8.13 -13.27
CA THR A 79 -7.48 6.73 -13.49
C THR A 79 -6.68 5.79 -12.59
N SER A 80 -6.93 4.48 -12.69
CA SER A 80 -6.23 3.47 -11.87
C SER A 80 -4.71 3.54 -12.08
N PRO A 81 -3.90 3.79 -11.05
CA PRO A 81 -2.44 3.79 -11.15
C PRO A 81 -1.82 2.41 -11.42
N LEU A 82 -2.55 1.33 -11.15
CA LEU A 82 -2.07 -0.03 -11.34
C LEU A 82 -2.81 -0.75 -12.48
N PRO A 83 -2.11 -1.55 -13.29
CA PRO A 83 -2.71 -2.39 -14.31
C PRO A 83 -3.40 -3.60 -13.66
N MET A 84 -4.65 -3.42 -13.24
CA MET A 84 -5.46 -4.39 -12.49
C MET A 84 -5.40 -5.82 -13.03
N ARG A 85 -5.61 -6.01 -14.34
CA ARG A 85 -5.58 -7.33 -14.99
C ARG A 85 -4.22 -8.02 -14.88
N ALA A 86 -3.13 -7.27 -15.07
CA ALA A 86 -1.78 -7.82 -15.01
C ALA A 86 -1.42 -8.29 -13.59
N HIS A 87 -2.01 -7.66 -12.57
CA HIS A 87 -1.76 -7.97 -11.16
C HIS A 87 -2.84 -8.85 -10.51
N ARG A 88 -3.85 -9.28 -11.28
CA ARG A 88 -5.02 -10.04 -10.78
C ARG A 88 -5.75 -9.34 -9.64
N LEU A 89 -5.91 -8.02 -9.77
CA LEU A 89 -6.59 -7.17 -8.80
C LEU A 89 -7.94 -6.69 -9.34
N ALA A 90 -8.93 -6.57 -8.46
CA ALA A 90 -10.09 -5.71 -8.65
C ALA A 90 -9.85 -4.39 -7.93
N GLY A 91 -9.99 -3.28 -8.64
CA GLY A 91 -9.73 -1.94 -8.11
C GLY A 91 -10.95 -1.02 -8.19
N ARG A 92 -11.17 -0.21 -7.14
CA ARG A 92 -12.20 0.82 -7.11
C ARG A 92 -11.62 2.10 -6.51
N ARG A 93 -11.93 3.26 -7.09
CA ARG A 93 -11.64 4.55 -6.45
C ARG A 93 -12.57 4.74 -5.26
N GLU A 94 -11.99 4.77 -4.06
CA GLU A 94 -12.72 5.00 -2.81
C GLU A 94 -12.99 6.48 -2.59
N PHE A 95 -12.01 7.31 -2.93
CA PHE A 95 -12.09 8.74 -2.69
C PHE A 95 -11.31 9.53 -3.73
N TRP A 96 -11.74 10.77 -3.95
CA TRP A 96 -11.03 11.76 -4.76
C TRP A 96 -10.88 13.04 -3.94
N THR A 97 -9.66 13.57 -3.89
CA THR A 97 -9.26 14.74 -3.11
C THR A 97 -8.96 15.90 -4.06
N PRO A 98 -9.99 16.62 -4.54
CA PRO A 98 -9.81 17.67 -5.55
C PRO A 98 -9.03 18.88 -5.03
N LEU A 99 -9.06 19.12 -3.71
CA LEU A 99 -8.36 20.24 -3.05
C LEU A 99 -6.88 19.95 -2.77
N ASN A 100 -6.42 18.73 -3.03
CA ASN A 100 -4.99 18.47 -3.05
C ASN A 100 -4.41 19.00 -4.38
N PHE A 101 -3.22 19.60 -4.37
CA PHE A 101 -2.59 20.10 -5.59
C PHE A 101 -1.27 19.36 -5.85
N PRO A 102 -1.20 18.45 -6.84
CA PRO A 102 -2.27 18.07 -7.78
C PRO A 102 -3.36 17.19 -7.14
N PRO A 103 -4.56 17.08 -7.74
CA PRO A 103 -5.65 16.26 -7.20
C PRO A 103 -5.24 14.80 -7.01
N ALA A 104 -5.52 14.23 -5.85
CA ALA A 104 -5.19 12.84 -5.57
C ALA A 104 -6.42 11.94 -5.47
N SER A 105 -6.23 10.66 -5.76
CA SER A 105 -7.21 9.60 -5.66
C SER A 105 -6.73 8.55 -4.66
N VAL A 106 -7.67 8.02 -3.87
CA VAL A 106 -7.45 6.83 -3.05
C VAL A 106 -8.13 5.66 -3.75
N TRP A 107 -7.34 4.65 -4.10
CA TRP A 107 -7.80 3.43 -4.74
C TRP A 107 -7.77 2.27 -3.74
N ARG A 108 -8.81 1.45 -3.70
CA ARG A 108 -8.79 0.16 -3.04
C ARG A 108 -8.55 -0.93 -4.05
N TYR A 109 -7.56 -1.78 -3.81
CA TYR A 109 -7.25 -2.95 -4.63
C TYR A 109 -7.34 -4.22 -3.79
N ARG A 110 -8.08 -5.20 -4.28
CA ARG A 110 -8.29 -6.51 -3.66
C ARG A 110 -8.02 -7.61 -4.67
N ASP A 111 -7.63 -8.79 -4.20
CA ASP A 111 -7.48 -9.94 -5.08
C ASP A 111 -8.81 -10.27 -5.76
N VAL A 112 -8.74 -10.61 -7.05
CA VAL A 112 -9.86 -11.26 -7.73
C VAL A 112 -10.06 -12.64 -7.09
N ALA A 113 -11.33 -12.99 -6.85
CA ALA A 113 -11.70 -14.28 -6.25
C ALA A 113 -11.45 -15.43 -7.22
#